data_AF-A0A8T1U9E9-F1
#
_entry.id   AF-A0A8T1U9E9-F1
#
_cell.length_a   1.000
_cell.length_b   1.000
_cell.length_c   1.000
_cell.angle_alpha   90.00
_cell.angle_beta   90.00
_cell.angle_gamma   90.00
#
_symmetry.space_group_name_H-M   'P 1'
#
loop_
_entity.id
_entity.type
_entity.pdbx_description
1 polymer ?
#
loop_
_entity_poly.entity_id
_entity_poly.type
_entity_poly.pdbx_seq_one_letter_code
_entity_poly.pdbx_strand_id
1 'polypeptide(L)'
;MLESVVPPKLPISEMARTPQVMRLAKMTYDERSPRFLRHLQELDHPSKSNWTTAERICSEMTATEKDYVSDITALVERFLDPFAAFADKYCKTTEELPAFTALRCAAHVILGVHKELVKLMEPPQQRRFFTFTNTTSSGSGPLEAVTRVTKAFASTIEYMKVYAIYCANYLLATEELKAHAKLLDAFTLAQADPDNNETFDAVSDLIKPVQRICRYSLLFRSLVKNATCPEEVELAEEALESVQRVSDLVNARVRDAENNVRLVSINDSIDNTKLSSKLELLRPGRKLLCEMPAAVQVIDRRTRLARVLHLHSARFDQKRSFQQHRDTSSVNSEMELLGANSENEREESALRDSLTSNGHERNKDRQRVILLSDALLMARRSNFHLRVRRHICLSCATVIEAQETDGDVDDPEAG
;
A
#
# COMPACT_ATOMS: atom_id res chain seq x y z
N MET A 1 -9.08 26.67 11.87
CA MET A 1 -9.87 25.48 11.49
C MET A 1 -9.60 25.22 10.01
N LEU A 2 -8.68 24.30 9.71
CA LEU A 2 -8.34 23.88 8.35
C LEU A 2 -8.83 22.44 8.25
N GLU A 3 -10.06 22.25 7.78
CA GLU A 3 -10.60 20.92 7.50
C GLU A 3 -9.80 20.30 6.35
N SER A 4 -9.15 19.17 6.63
CA SER A 4 -8.50 18.36 5.61
C SER A 4 -9.60 17.78 4.71
N VAL A 5 -9.67 18.27 3.48
CA VAL A 5 -10.51 17.68 2.43
C VAL A 5 -9.97 16.28 2.13
N VAL A 6 -10.62 15.27 2.69
CA VAL A 6 -10.34 13.85 2.40
C VAL A 6 -10.85 13.57 0.99
N PRO A 7 -9.99 13.18 0.03
CA PRO A 7 -10.45 12.87 -1.32
C PRO A 7 -11.30 11.59 -1.33
N PRO A 8 -12.30 11.49 -2.22
CA PRO A 8 -13.23 10.37 -2.28
C PRO A 8 -12.50 9.04 -2.52
N LYS A 9 -12.89 8.01 -1.76
CA LYS A 9 -12.36 6.65 -1.88
C LYS A 9 -12.88 6.01 -3.18
N LEU A 10 -12.13 6.19 -4.27
CA LEU A 10 -12.30 5.34 -5.46
C LEU A 10 -12.02 3.87 -5.09
N PRO A 11 -12.79 2.89 -5.61
CA PRO A 11 -12.56 1.46 -5.40
C PRO A 11 -11.35 1.00 -6.21
N ILE A 12 -10.18 1.44 -5.77
CA ILE A 12 -8.88 0.98 -6.23
C ILE A 12 -8.53 -0.17 -5.29
N SER A 13 -8.52 -1.40 -5.81
CA SER A 13 -8.11 -2.63 -5.09
C SER A 13 -6.94 -2.34 -4.14
N GLU A 14 -7.02 -2.77 -2.88
CA GLU A 14 -5.97 -2.56 -1.86
C GLU A 14 -4.57 -3.03 -2.34
N MET A 15 -4.52 -3.99 -3.26
CA MET A 15 -3.28 -4.44 -3.91
C MET A 15 -2.61 -3.36 -4.77
N ALA A 16 -3.38 -2.42 -5.35
CA ALA A 16 -2.86 -1.30 -6.11
C ALA A 16 -2.41 -0.12 -5.22
N ARG A 17 -2.71 -0.16 -3.91
CA ARG A 17 -2.30 0.87 -2.93
C ARG A 17 -1.10 0.45 -2.07
N THR A 18 -0.63 -0.78 -2.17
CA THR A 18 0.55 -1.22 -1.38
C THR A 18 1.83 -0.96 -2.18
N PRO A 19 2.85 -0.27 -1.62
CA PRO A 19 4.12 -0.05 -2.30
C PRO A 19 4.73 -1.35 -2.84
N GLN A 20 5.47 -1.24 -3.94
CA GLN A 20 6.11 -2.41 -4.57
C GLN A 20 7.06 -3.13 -3.60
N VAL A 21 7.88 -2.39 -2.85
CA VAL A 21 8.81 -2.98 -1.88
C VAL A 21 8.10 -3.76 -0.77
N MET A 22 6.94 -3.28 -0.30
CA MET A 22 6.15 -3.96 0.74
C MET A 22 5.52 -5.26 0.21
N ARG A 23 5.11 -5.27 -1.07
CA ARG A 23 4.62 -6.51 -1.73
C ARG A 23 5.74 -7.55 -1.85
N LEU A 24 6.96 -7.12 -2.20
CA LEU A 24 8.12 -8.01 -2.27
C LEU A 24 8.43 -8.63 -0.90
N ALA A 25 8.40 -7.84 0.17
CA ALA A 25 8.62 -8.33 1.53
C ALA A 25 7.61 -9.42 1.93
N LYS A 26 6.35 -9.30 1.49
CA LYS A 26 5.32 -10.33 1.75
C LYS A 26 5.60 -11.65 1.02
N MET A 27 6.20 -11.62 -0.17
CA MET A 27 6.51 -12.81 -0.98
C MET A 27 7.79 -13.54 -0.56
N THR A 28 8.69 -12.85 0.13
CA THR A 28 10.03 -13.34 0.51
C THR A 28 10.06 -13.97 1.91
N TYR A 29 8.89 -14.26 2.46
CA TYR A 29 8.73 -14.81 3.79
C TYR A 29 8.83 -16.34 3.75
N ASP A 30 9.76 -16.92 4.52
CA ASP A 30 9.90 -18.37 4.64
C ASP A 30 9.44 -18.84 6.04
N GLU A 31 8.26 -19.46 6.09
CA GLU A 31 7.69 -20.06 7.30
C GLU A 31 8.45 -21.31 7.77
N ARG A 32 9.37 -21.85 6.96
CA ARG A 32 10.19 -23.02 7.31
C ARG A 32 11.62 -22.65 7.73
N SER A 33 11.87 -21.37 8.00
CA SER A 33 13.17 -20.92 8.46
C SER A 33 13.63 -21.69 9.71
N PRO A 34 14.87 -22.21 9.76
CA PRO A 34 15.41 -22.92 10.92
C PRO A 34 15.34 -22.11 12.22
N ARG A 35 15.43 -20.78 12.15
CA ARG A 35 15.27 -19.90 13.32
C ARG A 35 13.83 -19.82 13.80
N PHE A 36 12.87 -19.79 12.89
CA PHE A 36 11.45 -19.86 13.24
C PHE A 36 11.14 -21.18 13.95
N LEU A 37 11.66 -22.31 13.44
CA LEU A 37 11.52 -23.62 14.08
C LEU A 37 12.18 -23.67 15.47
N ARG A 38 13.33 -23.01 15.65
CA ARG A 38 13.99 -22.90 16.96
C ARG A 38 13.12 -22.14 17.97
N HIS A 39 12.51 -21.03 17.56
CA HIS A 39 11.62 -20.29 18.45
C HIS A 39 10.40 -21.12 18.86
N LEU A 40 9.81 -21.89 17.94
CA LEU A 40 8.74 -22.83 18.28
C LEU A 40 9.20 -23.88 19.31
N GLN A 41 10.37 -24.49 19.10
CA GLN A 41 10.96 -25.44 20.06
C GLN A 41 11.26 -24.80 21.42
N GLU A 42 11.71 -23.54 21.46
CA GLU A 42 11.96 -22.81 22.69
C GLU A 42 10.66 -22.49 23.46
N LEU A 43 9.52 -22.39 22.77
CA LEU A 43 8.21 -22.19 23.39
C LEU A 43 7.65 -23.50 23.98
N ASP A 44 8.02 -24.65 23.41
CA ASP A 44 7.63 -25.99 23.89
C ASP A 44 8.42 -26.48 25.14
N HIS A 45 9.34 -25.67 25.66
CA HIS A 45 10.16 -26.04 26.82
C HIS A 45 9.29 -26.23 28.08
N PRO A 46 9.51 -27.27 28.92
CA PRO A 46 8.67 -27.58 30.08
C PRO A 46 8.55 -26.42 31.10
N SER A 47 9.56 -25.56 31.17
CA SER A 47 9.56 -24.34 32.00
C SER A 47 8.51 -23.30 31.59
N LYS A 48 7.92 -23.40 30.39
CA LYS A 48 6.93 -22.48 29.82
C LYS A 48 5.53 -23.10 29.71
N SER A 49 5.34 -24.31 30.27
CA SER A 49 4.05 -25.02 30.24
C SER A 49 2.92 -24.20 30.86
N ASN A 50 3.21 -23.48 31.96
CA ASN A 50 2.24 -22.66 32.69
C ASN A 50 2.05 -21.25 32.11
N TRP A 51 2.74 -20.89 31.03
CA TRP A 51 2.62 -19.56 30.44
C TRP A 51 1.31 -19.40 29.70
N THR A 52 0.70 -18.23 29.87
CA THR A 52 -0.42 -17.79 29.05
C THR A 52 0.00 -17.61 27.59
N THR A 53 -0.96 -17.66 26.68
CA THR A 53 -0.69 -17.42 25.26
C THR A 53 -0.09 -16.03 25.01
N ALA A 54 -0.54 -15.01 25.75
CA ALA A 54 0.00 -13.65 25.67
C ALA A 54 1.48 -13.57 26.08
N GLU A 55 1.89 -14.28 27.14
CA GLU A 55 3.31 -14.35 27.55
C GLU A 55 4.18 -15.05 26.50
N ARG A 56 3.66 -16.12 25.89
CA ARG A 56 4.37 -16.81 24.80
C ARG A 56 4.58 -15.89 23.61
N ILE A 57 3.56 -15.12 23.22
CA ILE A 57 3.66 -14.11 22.16
C ILE A 57 4.70 -13.04 22.54
N CYS A 58 4.67 -12.50 23.76
CA CYS A 58 5.65 -11.50 24.20
C CYS A 58 7.09 -12.03 24.22
N SER A 59 7.27 -13.29 24.64
CA SER A 59 8.57 -13.97 24.60
C SER A 59 9.04 -14.20 23.17
N GLU A 60 8.15 -14.61 22.26
CA GLU A 60 8.44 -14.79 20.84
C GLU A 60 8.82 -13.44 20.19
N MET A 61 8.07 -12.38 20.50
CA MET A 61 8.39 -11.02 20.04
C MET A 61 9.80 -10.62 20.46
N THR A 62 10.17 -10.87 21.71
CA THR A 62 11.51 -10.55 22.24
C THR A 62 12.60 -11.41 21.58
N ALA A 63 12.37 -12.71 21.42
CA ALA A 63 13.35 -13.62 20.82
C ALA A 63 13.58 -13.28 19.33
N THR A 64 12.50 -13.09 18.57
CA THR A 64 12.58 -12.71 17.15
C THR A 64 13.17 -11.32 16.96
N GLU A 65 13.05 -10.42 17.94
CA GLU A 65 13.68 -9.10 17.90
C GLU A 65 15.20 -9.20 18.09
N LYS A 66 15.68 -10.07 18.99
CA LYS A 66 17.12 -10.33 19.14
C LYS A 66 17.74 -10.90 17.87
N ASP A 67 17.07 -11.86 17.25
CA ASP A 67 17.51 -12.46 16.00
C ASP A 67 17.52 -11.41 14.87
N TYR A 68 16.52 -10.51 14.83
CA TYR A 68 16.49 -9.41 13.88
C TYR A 68 17.64 -8.40 14.10
N VAL A 69 17.91 -8.02 15.35
CA VAL A 69 19.05 -7.14 15.69
C VAL A 69 20.37 -7.80 15.29
N SER A 70 20.53 -9.10 15.53
CA SER A 70 21.70 -9.87 15.09
C SER A 70 21.86 -9.82 13.57
N ASP A 71 20.76 -10.02 12.84
CA ASP A 71 20.77 -9.99 11.37
C ASP A 71 21.11 -8.62 10.80
N ILE A 72 20.52 -7.53 11.32
CA ILE A 72 20.89 -6.19 10.86
C ILE A 72 22.33 -5.85 11.24
N THR A 73 22.78 -6.27 12.44
CA THR A 73 24.17 -6.06 12.85
C THR A 73 25.12 -6.72 11.85
N ALA A 74 24.87 -7.99 11.51
CA ALA A 74 25.65 -8.70 10.49
C ALA A 74 25.56 -8.02 9.12
N LEU A 75 24.38 -7.57 8.70
CA LEU A 75 24.18 -6.85 7.43
C LEU A 75 24.98 -5.54 7.38
N VAL A 76 24.99 -4.77 8.47
CA VAL A 76 25.72 -3.50 8.56
C VAL A 76 27.22 -3.74 8.59
N GLU A 77 27.68 -4.61 9.49
CA GLU A 77 29.11 -4.82 9.78
C GLU A 77 29.83 -5.66 8.72
N ARG A 78 29.15 -6.64 8.10
CA ARG A 78 29.78 -7.53 7.09
C ARG A 78 29.56 -7.06 5.65
N PHE A 79 28.51 -6.29 5.38
CA PHE A 79 28.16 -5.87 4.02
C PHE A 79 28.10 -4.37 3.83
N LEU A 80 27.17 -3.65 4.48
CA LEU A 80 26.89 -2.26 4.12
C LEU A 80 28.10 -1.33 4.34
N ASP A 81 28.76 -1.41 5.50
CA ASP A 81 29.91 -0.55 5.81
C ASP A 81 31.18 -0.98 5.05
N PRO A 82 31.55 -2.29 5.00
CA PRO A 82 32.70 -2.72 4.20
C PRO A 82 32.53 -2.44 2.71
N PHE A 83 31.32 -2.62 2.16
CA PHE A 83 31.05 -2.33 0.76
C PHE A 83 31.14 -0.83 0.48
N ALA A 84 30.60 0.03 1.35
CA ALA A 84 30.76 1.48 1.20
C ALA A 84 32.23 1.90 1.25
N ALA A 85 33.01 1.37 2.20
CA ALA A 85 34.43 1.66 2.31
C ALA A 85 35.26 1.11 1.13
N PHE A 86 34.82 0.01 0.52
CA PHE A 86 35.41 -0.54 -0.70
C PHE A 86 35.06 0.34 -1.92
N ALA A 87 33.78 0.68 -2.08
CA ALA A 87 33.30 1.53 -3.16
C ALA A 87 33.99 2.90 -3.15
N ASP A 88 34.19 3.51 -1.97
CA ASP A 88 34.89 4.79 -1.79
C ASP A 88 36.33 4.80 -2.33
N LYS A 89 36.96 3.63 -2.52
CA LYS A 89 38.30 3.51 -3.13
C LYS A 89 38.29 3.65 -4.65
N TYR A 90 37.17 3.31 -5.30
CA TYR A 90 37.05 3.27 -6.76
C TYR A 90 36.15 4.38 -7.30
N CYS A 91 35.16 4.79 -6.51
CA CYS A 91 34.06 5.66 -6.88
C CYS A 91 33.69 6.54 -5.67
N LYS A 92 33.14 7.73 -5.90
CA LYS A 92 32.57 8.49 -4.77
C LYS A 92 31.18 7.94 -4.45
N THR A 93 31.05 7.12 -3.42
CA THR A 93 29.80 6.41 -3.07
C THR A 93 28.61 7.35 -2.87
N THR A 94 28.84 8.55 -2.35
CA THR A 94 27.77 9.55 -2.13
C THR A 94 27.21 10.15 -3.42
N GLU A 95 28.02 10.23 -4.48
CA GLU A 95 27.62 10.80 -5.77
C GLU A 95 27.09 9.72 -6.73
N GLU A 96 27.73 8.54 -6.75
CA GLU A 96 27.41 7.45 -7.69
C GLU A 96 26.38 6.45 -7.16
N LEU A 97 26.30 6.28 -5.84
CA LEU A 97 25.39 5.34 -5.16
C LEU A 97 24.56 6.06 -4.07
N PRO A 98 23.79 7.10 -4.43
CA PRO A 98 23.05 7.90 -3.46
C PRO A 98 21.93 7.10 -2.77
N ALA A 99 21.21 6.22 -3.48
CA ALA A 99 20.15 5.42 -2.88
C ALA A 99 20.73 4.37 -1.92
N PHE A 100 21.84 3.73 -2.30
CA PHE A 100 22.57 2.84 -1.40
C PHE A 100 23.08 3.57 -0.14
N THR A 101 23.64 4.77 -0.29
CA THR A 101 24.11 5.58 0.85
C THR A 101 22.97 5.94 1.80
N ALA A 102 21.82 6.37 1.25
CA ALA A 102 20.62 6.66 2.05
C ALA A 102 20.10 5.41 2.77
N LEU A 103 20.09 4.26 2.09
CA LEU A 103 19.70 2.98 2.66
C LEU A 103 20.62 2.56 3.81
N ARG A 104 21.94 2.68 3.64
CA ARG A 104 22.94 2.37 4.67
C ARG A 104 22.76 3.27 5.90
N CYS A 105 22.61 4.58 5.71
CA CYS A 105 22.38 5.51 6.81
C CYS A 105 21.07 5.17 7.56
N ALA A 106 20.00 4.85 6.83
CA ALA A 106 18.75 4.41 7.46
C ALA A 106 18.91 3.08 8.22
N ALA A 107 19.70 2.13 7.70
CA ALA A 107 19.98 0.85 8.36
C ALA A 107 20.68 1.03 9.72
N HIS A 108 21.64 1.96 9.82
CA HIS A 108 22.30 2.30 11.09
C HIS A 108 21.32 2.85 12.14
N VAL A 109 20.42 3.75 11.72
CA VAL A 109 19.39 4.30 12.61
C VAL A 109 18.42 3.19 13.06
N ILE A 110 17.97 2.34 12.13
CA ILE A 110 17.14 1.17 12.45
C ILE A 110 17.88 0.29 13.46
N LEU A 111 19.15 -0.04 13.22
CA LEU A 111 19.93 -0.86 14.15
C LEU A 111 19.97 -0.25 15.57
N GLY A 112 20.20 1.07 15.68
CA GLY A 112 20.20 1.79 16.95
C GLY A 112 18.85 1.70 17.67
N VAL A 113 17.74 1.95 16.96
CA VAL A 113 16.38 1.88 17.51
C VAL A 113 16.06 0.47 18.02
N HIS A 114 16.40 -0.57 17.25
CA HIS A 114 16.06 -1.95 17.61
C HIS A 114 16.97 -2.51 18.70
N LYS A 115 18.25 -2.09 18.77
CA LYS A 115 19.11 -2.36 19.93
C LYS A 115 18.52 -1.78 21.21
N GLU A 116 17.95 -0.59 21.16
CA GLU A 116 17.30 0.02 22.33
C GLU A 116 15.97 -0.67 22.66
N LEU A 117 15.16 -1.02 21.65
CA LEU A 117 13.93 -1.79 21.84
C LEU A 117 14.19 -3.11 22.58
N VAL A 118 15.20 -3.88 22.19
CA VAL A 118 15.56 -5.13 22.87
C VAL A 118 15.89 -4.89 24.34
N LYS A 119 16.70 -3.87 24.66
CA LYS A 119 17.06 -3.55 26.05
C LYS A 119 15.84 -3.22 26.91
N LEU A 120 14.85 -2.53 26.34
CA LEU A 120 13.61 -2.18 27.03
C LEU A 120 12.66 -3.38 27.18
N MET A 121 12.69 -4.34 26.25
CA MET A 121 11.87 -5.55 26.29
C MET A 121 12.45 -6.63 27.22
N GLU A 122 13.77 -6.67 27.41
CA GLU A 122 14.40 -7.58 28.35
C GLU A 122 14.04 -7.22 29.80
N PRO A 123 13.76 -8.22 30.67
CA PRO A 123 13.60 -7.94 32.08
C PRO A 123 14.90 -7.32 32.61
N PRO A 124 14.82 -6.32 33.51
CA PRO A 124 16.01 -5.75 34.11
C PRO A 124 16.85 -6.90 34.67
N GLN A 125 18.07 -7.08 34.17
CA GLN A 125 18.98 -8.07 34.74
C GLN A 125 19.19 -7.68 36.19
N GLN A 126 18.49 -8.34 37.12
CA GLN A 126 18.85 -8.31 38.53
C GLN A 126 20.30 -8.79 38.57
N ARG A 127 21.24 -7.85 38.72
CA ARG A 127 22.47 -8.18 39.43
C ARG A 127 21.99 -8.84 40.71
N ARG A 128 22.43 -10.08 40.97
CA ARG A 128 22.19 -10.82 42.21
C ARG A 128 22.83 -10.08 43.39
N PHE A 129 22.32 -8.91 43.74
CA PHE A 129 22.53 -8.26 45.01
C PHE A 129 21.19 -8.32 45.72
N PHE A 130 21.12 -9.23 46.69
CA PHE A 130 20.05 -9.35 47.66
C PHE A 130 19.72 -7.96 48.21
N THR A 131 18.64 -7.34 47.72
CA THR A 131 18.07 -6.14 48.32
C THR A 131 16.68 -6.51 48.79
N PHE A 132 16.62 -6.83 50.07
CA PHE A 132 15.38 -7.02 50.82
C PHE A 132 14.68 -5.66 50.91
N THR A 133 13.82 -5.35 49.93
CA THR A 133 12.83 -4.29 50.09
C THR A 133 11.47 -4.86 49.73
N ASN A 134 10.61 -4.93 50.75
CA ASN A 134 9.20 -5.33 50.68
C ASN A 134 8.42 -4.26 49.90
N THR A 135 8.54 -4.26 48.58
CA THR A 135 7.55 -3.65 47.69
C THR A 135 6.76 -4.78 47.06
N THR A 136 5.45 -4.69 47.28
CA THR A 136 4.42 -5.65 46.88
C THR A 136 4.52 -6.00 45.39
N SER A 137 4.40 -7.31 45.11
CA SER A 137 4.25 -7.92 43.78
C SER A 137 5.41 -7.79 42.77
N SER A 138 6.61 -8.29 43.11
CA SER A 138 7.52 -8.89 42.12
C SER A 138 6.99 -10.26 41.69
N GLY A 139 5.85 -10.25 40.99
CA GLY A 139 5.27 -11.44 40.38
C GLY A 139 5.56 -11.41 38.89
N SER A 140 6.44 -12.31 38.44
CA SER A 140 6.61 -12.68 37.03
C SER A 140 5.28 -13.20 36.49
N GLY A 141 4.37 -12.28 36.15
CA GLY A 141 3.02 -12.58 35.71
C GLY A 141 2.75 -12.08 34.28
N PRO A 142 1.67 -12.58 33.64
CA PRO A 142 1.34 -12.26 32.25
C PRO A 142 1.26 -10.77 31.94
N LEU A 143 0.59 -10.02 32.81
CA LEU A 143 0.41 -8.58 32.70
C LEU A 143 1.74 -7.82 32.70
N GLU A 144 2.75 -8.27 33.45
CA GLU A 144 4.06 -7.60 33.50
C GLU A 144 4.81 -7.74 32.16
N ALA A 145 4.71 -8.92 31.52
CA ALA A 145 5.31 -9.16 30.21
C ALA A 145 4.66 -8.28 29.13
N VAL A 146 3.32 -8.22 29.10
CA VAL A 146 2.56 -7.38 28.16
C VAL A 146 2.86 -5.90 28.40
N THR A 147 2.86 -5.46 29.67
CA THR A 147 3.16 -4.06 30.05
C THR A 147 4.57 -3.65 29.62
N ARG A 148 5.57 -4.52 29.80
CA ARG A 148 6.96 -4.24 29.41
C ARG A 148 7.08 -4.09 27.89
N VAL A 149 6.54 -5.02 27.12
CA VAL A 149 6.58 -4.96 25.65
C VAL A 149 5.84 -3.72 25.13
N THR A 150 4.62 -3.48 25.58
CA THR A 150 3.82 -2.32 25.13
C THR A 150 4.49 -0.99 25.46
N LYS A 151 5.06 -0.82 26.66
CA LYS A 151 5.83 0.38 27.04
C LYS A 151 7.12 0.55 26.21
N ALA A 152 7.83 -0.55 25.92
CA ALA A 152 9.02 -0.52 25.08
C ALA A 152 8.70 -0.03 23.67
N PHE A 153 7.59 -0.51 23.08
CA PHE A 153 7.11 -0.03 21.78
C PHE A 153 6.63 1.41 21.84
N ALA A 154 5.86 1.81 22.85
CA ALA A 154 5.42 3.21 23.01
C ALA A 154 6.61 4.19 23.02
N SER A 155 7.75 3.79 23.60
CA SER A 155 8.96 4.62 23.68
C SER A 155 9.77 4.68 22.38
N THR A 156 9.65 3.68 21.50
CA THR A 156 10.53 3.49 20.34
C THR A 156 9.84 3.63 18.98
N ILE A 157 8.52 3.42 18.92
CA ILE A 157 7.74 3.30 17.67
C ILE A 157 7.82 4.55 16.79
N GLU A 158 7.88 5.74 17.39
CA GLU A 158 7.98 6.99 16.65
C GLU A 158 9.30 7.10 15.85
N TYR A 159 10.38 6.50 16.34
CA TYR A 159 11.67 6.46 15.63
C TYR A 159 11.66 5.48 14.46
N MET A 160 10.74 4.50 14.45
CA MET A 160 10.56 3.57 13.33
C MET A 160 10.02 4.26 12.06
N LYS A 161 9.68 5.55 12.10
CA LYS A 161 9.41 6.34 10.88
C LYS A 161 10.57 6.34 9.89
N VAL A 162 11.80 6.09 10.36
CA VAL A 162 13.00 5.97 9.50
C VAL A 162 12.88 4.85 8.45
N TYR A 163 12.04 3.83 8.69
CA TYR A 163 11.76 2.78 7.71
C TYR A 163 11.21 3.34 6.38
N ALA A 164 10.57 4.52 6.39
CA ALA A 164 10.15 5.18 5.17
C ALA A 164 11.32 5.49 4.24
N ILE A 165 12.47 5.91 4.78
CA ILE A 165 13.68 6.20 4.01
C ILE A 165 14.29 4.91 3.49
N TYR A 166 14.41 3.89 4.34
CA TYR A 166 14.95 2.58 3.95
C TYR A 166 14.13 1.96 2.81
N CYS A 167 12.82 1.89 2.97
CA CYS A 167 11.92 1.27 2.01
C CYS A 167 11.85 2.05 0.69
N ALA A 168 11.87 3.39 0.73
CA ALA A 168 11.84 4.23 -0.48
C ALA A 168 13.10 4.05 -1.34
N ASN A 169 14.26 3.82 -0.72
CA ASN A 169 15.52 3.66 -1.42
C ASN A 169 15.87 2.21 -1.76
N TYR A 170 15.16 1.22 -1.21
CA TYR A 170 15.48 -0.20 -1.39
C TYR A 170 15.57 -0.64 -2.86
N LEU A 171 14.56 -0.33 -3.68
CA LEU A 171 14.55 -0.74 -5.09
C LEU A 171 15.65 -0.03 -5.87
N LEU A 172 15.81 1.27 -5.67
CA LEU A 172 16.85 2.08 -6.32
C LEU A 172 18.25 1.60 -5.93
N ALA A 173 18.51 1.34 -4.65
CA ALA A 173 19.77 0.80 -4.16
C ALA A 173 20.06 -0.58 -4.78
N THR A 174 19.03 -1.42 -4.94
CA THR A 174 19.18 -2.72 -5.59
C THR A 174 19.51 -2.58 -7.08
N GLU A 175 18.92 -1.59 -7.76
CA GLU A 175 19.25 -1.27 -9.16
C GLU A 175 20.66 -0.70 -9.30
N GLU A 176 21.06 0.20 -8.41
CA GLU A 176 22.42 0.76 -8.32
C GLU A 176 23.46 -0.35 -8.11
N LEU A 177 23.22 -1.28 -7.19
CA LEU A 177 24.08 -2.44 -6.95
C LEU A 177 24.19 -3.34 -8.18
N LYS A 178 23.08 -3.56 -8.91
CA LYS A 178 23.07 -4.34 -10.15
C LYS A 178 23.81 -3.64 -11.29
N ALA A 179 23.66 -2.32 -11.42
CA ALA A 179 24.39 -1.53 -12.40
C ALA A 179 25.91 -1.61 -12.15
N HIS A 180 26.31 -1.73 -10.89
CA HIS A 180 27.70 -1.89 -10.45
C HIS A 180 28.05 -3.34 -10.07
N ALA A 181 27.48 -4.33 -10.77
CA ALA A 181 27.70 -5.75 -10.47
C ALA A 181 29.19 -6.12 -10.41
N LYS A 182 30.04 -5.55 -11.29
CA LYS A 182 31.50 -5.79 -11.27
C LYS A 182 32.17 -5.36 -9.97
N LEU A 183 31.69 -4.26 -9.37
CA LEU A 183 32.21 -3.75 -8.09
C LEU A 183 31.75 -4.66 -6.95
N LEU A 184 30.50 -5.11 -7.00
CA LEU A 184 29.96 -6.10 -6.07
C LEU A 184 30.71 -7.44 -6.15
N ASP A 185 30.99 -7.94 -7.35
CA ASP A 185 31.76 -9.16 -7.58
C ASP A 185 33.20 -9.03 -7.09
N ALA A 186 33.83 -7.87 -7.30
CA ALA A 186 35.17 -7.60 -6.78
C ALA A 186 35.20 -7.56 -5.25
N PHE A 187 34.16 -6.98 -4.63
CA PHE A 187 34.00 -6.96 -3.19
C PHE A 187 33.76 -8.35 -2.60
N THR A 188 32.86 -9.15 -3.19
CA THR A 188 32.59 -10.52 -2.73
C THR A 188 33.82 -11.39 -2.84
N LEU A 189 34.62 -11.24 -3.91
CA LEU A 189 35.90 -11.93 -4.05
C LEU A 189 36.93 -11.48 -3.01
N ALA A 190 36.97 -10.19 -2.66
CA ALA A 190 37.87 -9.66 -1.64
C ALA A 190 37.48 -10.06 -0.21
N GLN A 191 36.20 -10.33 0.04
CA GLN A 191 35.65 -10.79 1.32
C GLN A 191 35.58 -12.32 1.46
N ALA A 192 35.85 -13.06 0.38
CA ALA A 192 35.84 -14.52 0.39
C ALA A 192 37.02 -15.02 1.22
N ASP A 193 36.77 -15.27 2.50
CA ASP A 193 37.72 -15.92 3.40
C ASP A 193 37.76 -17.43 3.06
N PRO A 194 38.92 -18.02 2.75
CA PRO A 194 39.01 -19.43 2.35
C PRO A 194 38.54 -20.43 3.42
N ASP A 195 38.44 -19.99 4.68
CA ASP A 195 38.03 -20.81 5.83
C ASP A 195 36.53 -20.68 6.20
N ASN A 196 35.78 -19.75 5.58
CA ASN A 196 34.39 -19.47 5.96
C ASN A 196 33.41 -19.82 4.83
N ASN A 197 32.91 -21.07 4.86
CA ASN A 197 31.98 -21.63 3.86
C ASN A 197 30.52 -21.15 4.02
N GLU A 198 30.20 -20.25 4.96
CA GLU A 198 28.86 -19.67 5.05
C GLU A 198 28.67 -18.65 3.92
N THR A 199 27.87 -19.03 2.92
CA THR A 199 27.39 -18.14 1.86
C THR A 199 26.46 -17.10 2.47
N PHE A 200 27.05 -16.01 2.99
CA PHE A 200 26.30 -14.84 3.42
C PHE A 200 25.76 -14.11 2.19
N ASP A 201 24.52 -14.43 1.80
CA ASP A 201 23.81 -13.72 0.73
C ASP A 201 23.30 -12.38 1.24
N ALA A 202 24.23 -11.43 1.41
CA ALA A 202 23.96 -10.11 1.95
C ALA A 202 22.86 -9.36 1.19
N VAL A 203 22.70 -9.65 -0.11
CA VAL A 203 21.76 -8.96 -0.98
C VAL A 203 20.33 -9.42 -0.71
N SER A 204 20.10 -10.71 -0.43
CA SER A 204 18.77 -11.17 -0.01
C SER A 204 18.42 -10.69 1.39
N ASP A 205 19.40 -10.53 2.28
CA ASP A 205 19.19 -10.01 3.63
C ASP A 205 18.75 -8.53 3.68
N LEU A 206 18.98 -7.75 2.62
CA LEU A 206 18.51 -6.35 2.52
C LEU A 206 16.99 -6.21 2.63
N ILE A 207 16.20 -7.26 2.34
CA ILE A 207 14.73 -7.18 2.44
C ILE A 207 14.24 -7.32 3.89
N LYS A 208 15.05 -7.87 4.80
CA LYS A 208 14.65 -8.18 6.19
C LYS A 208 14.06 -6.97 6.94
N PRO A 209 14.60 -5.73 6.84
CA PRO A 209 13.98 -4.59 7.49
C PRO A 209 12.57 -4.28 6.99
N VAL A 210 12.34 -4.38 5.68
CA VAL A 210 11.00 -4.19 5.09
C VAL A 210 10.04 -5.26 5.59
N GLN A 211 10.51 -6.50 5.74
CA GLN A 211 9.71 -7.57 6.32
C GLN A 211 9.36 -7.28 7.78
N ARG A 212 10.33 -6.84 8.61
CA ARG A 212 10.12 -6.62 10.04
C ARG A 212 9.05 -5.58 10.34
N ILE A 213 9.09 -4.42 9.67
CA ILE A 213 8.11 -3.35 9.91
C ILE A 213 6.66 -3.79 9.59
N CYS A 214 6.49 -4.68 8.61
CA CYS A 214 5.18 -5.26 8.29
C CYS A 214 4.66 -6.22 9.38
N ARG A 215 5.58 -6.94 10.06
CA ARG A 215 5.24 -7.99 11.04
C ARG A 215 4.64 -7.42 12.33
N TYR A 216 5.05 -6.22 12.79
CA TYR A 216 4.58 -5.69 14.07
C TYR A 216 3.06 -5.58 14.15
N SER A 217 2.40 -5.13 13.07
CA SER A 217 0.94 -5.05 13.02
C SER A 217 0.26 -6.42 13.23
N LEU A 218 0.86 -7.51 12.74
CA LEU A 218 0.34 -8.87 12.90
C LEU A 218 0.58 -9.41 14.31
N LEU A 219 1.76 -9.14 14.87
CA LEU A 219 2.13 -9.55 16.23
C LEU A 219 1.21 -8.91 17.28
N PHE A 220 0.97 -7.60 17.18
CA PHE A 220 0.08 -6.89 18.10
C PHE A 220 -1.39 -7.28 17.92
N ARG A 221 -1.86 -7.57 16.69
CA ARG A 221 -3.20 -8.15 16.49
C ARG A 221 -3.34 -9.53 17.13
N SER A 222 -2.30 -10.35 17.07
CA SER A 222 -2.27 -11.64 17.76
C SER A 222 -2.30 -11.46 19.27
N LEU A 223 -1.55 -10.48 19.79
CA LEU A 223 -1.51 -10.16 21.21
C LEU A 223 -2.88 -9.73 21.74
N VAL A 224 -3.56 -8.79 21.07
CA VAL A 224 -4.92 -8.34 21.44
C VAL A 224 -5.91 -9.51 21.47
N LYS A 225 -5.85 -10.41 20.49
CA LYS A 225 -6.75 -11.58 20.42
C LYS A 225 -6.55 -12.59 21.54
N ASN A 226 -5.35 -12.66 22.11
CA ASN A 226 -4.96 -13.67 23.10
C ASN A 226 -4.76 -13.07 24.50
N ALA A 227 -5.06 -11.78 24.68
CA ALA A 227 -5.08 -11.12 25.97
C ALA A 227 -6.18 -11.72 26.87
N THR A 228 -5.86 -11.93 28.13
CA THR A 228 -6.72 -12.67 29.07
C THR A 228 -7.40 -11.78 30.09
N CYS A 229 -6.89 -10.57 30.32
CA CYS A 229 -7.50 -9.58 31.20
C CYS A 229 -7.76 -8.24 30.50
N PRO A 230 -8.71 -7.42 30.99
CA PRO A 230 -9.04 -6.13 30.38
C PRO A 230 -7.84 -5.18 30.28
N GLU A 231 -6.97 -5.18 31.29
CA GLU A 231 -5.77 -4.32 31.31
C GLU A 231 -4.75 -4.73 30.23
N GLU A 232 -4.58 -6.03 29.96
CA GLU A 232 -3.75 -6.51 28.84
C GLU A 232 -4.34 -6.10 27.49
N VAL A 233 -5.67 -6.14 27.36
CA VAL A 233 -6.37 -5.73 26.12
C VAL A 233 -6.14 -4.24 25.87
N GLU A 234 -6.39 -3.38 26.86
CA GLU A 234 -6.22 -1.93 26.71
C GLU A 234 -4.78 -1.55 26.31
N LEU A 235 -3.77 -2.11 26.99
CA LEU A 235 -2.37 -1.87 26.67
C LEU A 235 -1.99 -2.37 25.27
N ALA A 236 -2.48 -3.55 24.88
CA ALA A 236 -2.21 -4.12 23.57
C ALA A 236 -2.91 -3.36 22.43
N GLU A 237 -4.12 -2.84 22.67
CA GLU A 237 -4.87 -2.02 21.72
C GLU A 237 -4.20 -0.66 21.48
N GLU A 238 -3.77 0.03 22.54
CA GLU A 238 -3.04 1.30 22.43
C GLU A 238 -1.72 1.14 21.64
N ALA A 239 -0.99 0.07 21.95
CA ALA A 239 0.24 -0.27 21.23
C ALA A 239 -0.04 -0.62 19.76
N LEU A 240 -1.11 -1.40 19.49
CA LEU A 240 -1.53 -1.76 18.14
C LEU A 240 -1.88 -0.52 17.31
N GLU A 241 -2.64 0.42 17.88
CA GLU A 241 -3.01 1.67 17.20
C GLU A 241 -1.74 2.45 16.82
N SER A 242 -0.77 2.53 17.75
CA SER A 242 0.48 3.24 17.51
C SER A 242 1.36 2.61 16.44
N VAL A 243 1.46 1.29 16.45
CA VAL A 243 2.17 0.52 15.42
C VAL A 243 1.50 0.67 14.06
N GLN A 244 0.15 0.60 14.02
CA GLN A 244 -0.61 0.74 12.79
C GLN A 244 -0.45 2.14 12.19
N ARG A 245 -0.51 3.19 13.03
CA ARG A 245 -0.28 4.58 12.63
C ARG A 245 1.07 4.79 11.96
N VAL A 246 2.15 4.25 12.56
CA VAL A 246 3.50 4.35 11.97
C VAL A 246 3.61 3.50 10.70
N SER A 247 3.04 2.29 10.68
CA SER A 247 3.02 1.44 9.49
C SER A 247 2.32 2.12 8.31
N ASP A 248 1.16 2.73 8.54
CA ASP A 248 0.39 3.44 7.53
C ASP A 248 1.11 4.69 7.01
N LEU A 249 1.79 5.41 7.92
CA LEU A 249 2.65 6.53 7.55
C LEU A 249 3.83 6.08 6.68
N VAL A 250 4.54 5.02 7.07
CA VAL A 250 5.65 4.45 6.28
C VAL A 250 5.14 4.03 4.91
N ASN A 251 4.04 3.28 4.85
CA ASN A 251 3.40 2.86 3.60
C ASN A 251 3.04 4.06 2.71
N ALA A 252 2.47 5.13 3.29
CA ALA A 252 2.15 6.35 2.54
C ALA A 252 3.38 7.07 2.00
N ARG A 253 4.43 7.20 2.81
CA ARG A 253 5.69 7.85 2.40
C ARG A 253 6.39 7.09 1.28
N VAL A 254 6.43 5.76 1.38
CA VAL A 254 7.04 4.91 0.35
C VAL A 254 6.24 4.97 -0.94
N ARG A 255 4.90 4.91 -0.86
CA ARG A 255 4.02 5.14 -2.04
C ARG A 255 4.32 6.48 -2.70
N ASP A 256 4.36 7.55 -1.92
CA ASP A 256 4.61 8.90 -2.45
C ASP A 256 5.98 8.96 -3.15
N ALA A 257 7.01 8.31 -2.60
CA ALA A 257 8.32 8.21 -3.24
C ALA A 257 8.29 7.44 -4.57
N GLU A 258 7.68 6.25 -4.60
CA GLU A 258 7.51 5.44 -5.82
C GLU A 258 6.72 6.21 -6.89
N ASN A 259 5.65 6.89 -6.48
CA ASN A 259 4.82 7.72 -7.35
C ASN A 259 5.58 8.92 -7.92
N ASN A 260 6.47 9.55 -7.15
CA ASN A 260 7.30 10.66 -7.63
C ASN A 260 8.31 10.19 -8.67
N VAL A 261 9.01 9.08 -8.43
CA VAL A 261 9.91 8.46 -9.43
C VAL A 261 9.15 8.12 -10.70
N ARG A 262 7.93 7.57 -10.56
CA ARG A 262 7.07 7.26 -11.69
C ARG A 262 6.64 8.51 -12.45
N LEU A 263 6.32 9.59 -11.76
CA LEU A 263 5.90 10.86 -12.37
C LEU A 263 7.03 11.49 -13.19
N VAL A 264 8.28 11.43 -12.72
CA VAL A 264 9.47 11.84 -13.49
C VAL A 264 9.59 11.02 -14.77
N SER A 265 9.52 9.69 -14.67
CA SER A 265 9.56 8.80 -15.85
C SER A 265 8.44 9.10 -16.85
N ILE A 266 7.22 9.41 -16.37
CA ILE A 266 6.11 9.83 -17.22
C ILE A 266 6.45 11.13 -17.93
N ASN A 267 6.95 12.13 -17.22
CA ASN A 267 7.33 13.43 -17.77
C ASN A 267 8.36 13.29 -18.90
N ASP A 268 9.38 12.45 -18.70
CA ASP A 268 10.46 12.24 -19.67
C ASP A 268 9.99 11.46 -20.90
N SER A 269 8.99 10.60 -20.75
CA SER A 269 8.43 9.83 -21.85
C SER A 269 7.49 10.63 -22.78
N ILE A 270 7.18 11.90 -22.48
CA ILE A 270 6.26 12.71 -23.29
C ILE A 270 6.94 13.18 -24.58
N ASP A 271 6.38 12.76 -25.72
CA ASP A 271 6.87 13.00 -27.10
C ASP A 271 7.19 14.48 -27.43
N ASN A 272 6.49 15.43 -26.79
CA ASN A 272 6.53 16.84 -27.15
C ASN A 272 7.00 17.69 -25.97
N THR A 273 8.25 18.16 -26.04
CA THR A 273 8.87 19.00 -25.01
C THR A 273 8.07 20.26 -24.70
N LYS A 274 7.49 20.93 -25.72
CA LYS A 274 6.61 22.10 -25.51
C LYS A 274 5.34 21.75 -24.75
N LEU A 275 4.81 20.55 -24.95
CA LEU A 275 3.62 20.06 -24.27
C LEU A 275 3.95 19.64 -22.83
N SER A 276 5.11 19.03 -22.61
CA SER A 276 5.65 18.74 -21.28
C SER A 276 5.84 20.01 -20.45
N SER A 277 6.46 21.06 -21.02
CA SER A 277 6.61 22.37 -20.38
C SER A 277 5.28 23.02 -20.03
N LYS A 278 4.25 22.86 -20.88
CA LYS A 278 2.91 23.42 -20.63
C LYS A 278 2.12 22.65 -19.58
N LEU A 279 2.37 21.35 -19.43
CA LEU A 279 1.68 20.52 -18.45
C LEU A 279 2.23 20.69 -17.04
N GLU A 280 3.50 21.09 -16.89
CA GLU A 280 4.19 21.27 -15.60
C GLU A 280 3.89 20.13 -14.63
N LEU A 281 4.18 18.89 -15.05
CA LEU A 281 3.85 17.71 -14.24
C LEU A 281 4.63 17.69 -12.93
N LEU A 282 5.87 18.19 -12.93
CA LEU A 282 6.81 18.21 -11.81
C LEU A 282 6.64 19.41 -10.86
N ARG A 283 5.44 19.99 -10.77
CA ARG A 283 5.17 21.12 -9.86
C ARG A 283 5.08 20.66 -8.39
N PRO A 284 5.48 21.50 -7.43
CA PRO A 284 5.24 21.24 -6.01
C PRO A 284 3.76 20.98 -5.71
N GLY A 285 3.47 19.98 -4.88
CA GLY A 285 2.11 19.63 -4.44
C GLY A 285 1.28 18.80 -5.42
N ARG A 286 1.74 18.57 -6.66
CA ARG A 286 1.08 17.66 -7.59
C ARG A 286 1.52 16.22 -7.30
N LYS A 287 0.55 15.33 -7.05
CA LYS A 287 0.81 13.91 -6.77
C LYS A 287 0.20 13.02 -7.85
N LEU A 288 0.91 11.96 -8.21
CA LEU A 288 0.35 10.86 -9.00
C LEU A 288 -0.52 10.00 -8.08
N LEU A 289 -1.80 9.84 -8.43
CA LEU A 289 -2.75 9.03 -7.67
C LEU A 289 -2.90 7.64 -8.26
N CYS A 290 -3.02 7.55 -9.59
CA CYS A 290 -3.24 6.28 -10.26
C CYS A 290 -2.82 6.31 -11.73
N GLU A 291 -2.37 5.16 -12.23
CA GLU A 291 -2.15 4.89 -13.65
C GLU A 291 -2.90 3.62 -14.03
N MET A 292 -3.78 3.69 -15.04
CA MET A 292 -4.56 2.53 -15.48
C MET A 292 -4.81 2.52 -16.99
N PRO A 293 -4.83 1.33 -17.64
CA PRO A 293 -5.36 1.21 -18.98
C PRO A 293 -6.90 1.24 -18.91
N ALA A 294 -7.53 2.21 -19.55
CA ALA A 294 -8.98 2.33 -19.59
C ALA A 294 -9.49 2.49 -21.03
N ALA A 295 -10.64 1.87 -21.31
CA ALA A 295 -11.40 2.19 -22.51
C ALA A 295 -12.17 3.49 -22.23
N VAL A 296 -11.71 4.61 -22.80
CA VAL A 296 -12.34 5.91 -22.54
C VAL A 296 -13.33 6.22 -23.65
N GLN A 297 -14.63 6.28 -23.30
CA GLN A 297 -15.67 6.80 -24.19
C GLN A 297 -15.85 8.30 -23.90
N VAL A 298 -15.51 9.13 -24.88
CA VAL A 298 -15.82 10.56 -24.82
C VAL A 298 -17.26 10.74 -25.28
N ILE A 299 -18.13 11.19 -24.37
CA ILE A 299 -19.52 11.48 -24.69
C ILE A 299 -19.64 13.00 -24.93
N ASP A 300 -20.18 13.39 -26.08
CA ASP A 300 -20.43 14.81 -26.39
C ASP A 300 -21.61 15.34 -25.55
N ARG A 301 -21.68 16.66 -25.33
CA ARG A 301 -22.69 17.28 -24.45
C ARG A 301 -24.11 16.96 -24.92
N ARG A 302 -24.34 16.91 -26.25
CA ARG A 302 -25.62 16.55 -26.86
C ARG A 302 -25.97 15.09 -26.64
N THR A 303 -25.01 14.17 -26.80
CA THR A 303 -25.21 12.73 -26.54
C THR A 303 -25.37 12.43 -25.06
N ARG A 304 -24.73 13.19 -24.17
CA ARG A 304 -24.93 13.11 -22.71
C ARG A 304 -26.35 13.53 -22.34
N LEU A 305 -26.83 14.65 -22.88
CA LEU A 305 -28.21 15.11 -22.67
C LEU A 305 -29.21 14.09 -23.23
N ALA A 306 -28.97 13.55 -24.43
CA ALA A 306 -29.80 12.49 -25.01
C ALA A 306 -29.86 11.25 -24.09
N ARG A 307 -28.73 10.79 -23.53
CA ARG A 307 -28.71 9.66 -22.58
C ARG A 307 -29.41 9.97 -21.27
N VAL A 308 -29.22 11.16 -20.69
CA VAL A 308 -29.90 11.56 -19.44
C VAL A 308 -31.41 11.65 -19.66
N LEU A 309 -31.84 12.21 -20.78
CA LEU A 309 -33.25 12.29 -21.17
C LEU A 309 -33.83 10.90 -21.44
N HIS A 310 -33.09 10.01 -22.09
CA HIS A 310 -33.50 8.61 -22.30
C HIS A 310 -33.59 7.82 -20.98
N LEU A 311 -32.65 8.00 -20.05
CA LEU A 311 -32.70 7.39 -18.72
C LEU A 311 -33.89 7.90 -17.91
N HIS A 312 -34.22 9.19 -18.03
CA HIS A 312 -35.43 9.74 -17.42
C HIS A 312 -36.69 9.18 -18.08
N SER A 313 -36.76 9.13 -19.42
CA SER A 313 -37.89 8.53 -20.14
C SER A 313 -38.09 7.07 -19.78
N ALA A 314 -37.02 6.27 -19.74
CA ALA A 314 -37.08 4.85 -19.36
C ALA A 314 -37.52 4.65 -17.90
N ARG A 315 -37.08 5.52 -16.97
CA ARG A 315 -37.57 5.51 -15.58
C ARG A 315 -39.04 5.95 -15.47
N PHE A 316 -39.49 6.86 -16.32
CA PHE A 316 -40.89 7.28 -16.40
C PHE A 316 -41.78 6.18 -17.03
N ASP A 317 -41.29 5.47 -18.04
CA ASP A 317 -41.99 4.35 -18.67
C ASP A 317 -42.05 3.12 -17.75
N GLN A 318 -41.01 2.84 -16.97
CA GLN A 318 -41.05 1.83 -15.91
C GLN A 318 -42.04 2.20 -14.79
N LYS A 319 -42.17 3.49 -14.44
CA LYS A 319 -43.19 3.93 -13.47
C LYS A 319 -44.60 3.84 -14.05
N ARG A 320 -44.79 4.09 -15.34
CA ARG A 320 -46.08 3.89 -16.03
C ARG A 320 -46.45 2.41 -16.13
N SER A 321 -45.51 1.52 -16.44
CA SER A 321 -45.80 0.08 -16.49
C SER A 321 -46.10 -0.53 -15.11
N PHE A 322 -45.56 0.04 -14.03
CA PHE A 322 -45.94 -0.33 -12.66
C PHE A 322 -47.32 0.21 -12.24
N GLN A 323 -47.80 1.28 -12.86
CA GLN A 323 -49.10 1.88 -12.53
C GLN A 323 -50.25 1.38 -13.41
N GLN A 324 -49.95 0.66 -14.50
CA GLN A 324 -50.95 0.05 -15.39
C GLN A 324 -51.38 -1.39 -14.99
N HIS A 325 -50.72 -2.02 -14.01
CA HIS A 325 -51.06 -3.38 -13.56
C HIS A 325 -51.96 -3.46 -12.30
N ARG A 326 -52.49 -2.33 -11.82
CA ARG A 326 -53.59 -2.28 -10.84
C ARG A 326 -54.64 -1.31 -11.34
N ASP A 327 -55.56 -1.82 -12.17
CA ASP A 327 -57.02 -1.65 -11.98
C ASP A 327 -57.79 -2.01 -13.27
N THR A 328 -58.37 -3.21 -13.20
CA THR A 328 -59.73 -3.59 -13.64
C THR A 328 -60.12 -3.70 -15.12
N SER A 329 -60.58 -4.92 -15.40
CA SER A 329 -61.44 -5.41 -16.48
C SER A 329 -62.76 -4.65 -16.71
N SER A 330 -63.13 -4.52 -17.99
CA SER A 330 -64.51 -4.48 -18.56
C SER A 330 -65.36 -3.24 -18.19
N VAL A 331 -65.80 -2.38 -19.11
CA VAL A 331 -66.78 -2.60 -20.19
C VAL A 331 -66.62 -1.51 -21.28
N ASN A 332 -66.88 -1.89 -22.54
CA ASN A 332 -66.88 -1.10 -23.79
C ASN A 332 -67.86 0.09 -23.81
N SER A 333 -67.49 1.17 -24.53
CA SER A 333 -68.32 1.84 -25.54
C SER A 333 -67.51 2.88 -26.34
N GLU A 334 -67.28 2.55 -27.61
CA GLU A 334 -67.40 3.40 -28.82
C GLU A 334 -66.73 4.79 -28.98
N MET A 335 -65.93 4.87 -30.07
CA MET A 335 -65.98 5.91 -31.14
C MET A 335 -65.36 7.29 -30.82
N GLU A 336 -64.54 7.97 -31.62
CA GLU A 336 -63.72 7.76 -32.83
C GLU A 336 -62.99 9.11 -33.09
N LEU A 337 -61.91 9.09 -33.88
CA LEU A 337 -61.45 10.14 -34.81
C LEU A 337 -60.53 11.31 -34.36
N LEU A 338 -59.28 11.17 -34.85
CA LEU A 338 -58.40 12.12 -35.57
C LEU A 338 -57.68 13.23 -34.76
N GLY A 339 -56.40 13.55 -34.98
CA GLY A 339 -55.42 13.08 -35.95
C GLY A 339 -54.17 13.99 -35.94
N ALA A 340 -53.07 13.45 -36.49
CA ALA A 340 -51.84 14.13 -36.94
C ALA A 340 -50.88 14.75 -35.90
N ASN A 341 -49.72 14.12 -35.73
CA ASN A 341 -48.43 14.81 -35.58
C ASN A 341 -47.31 13.93 -36.17
N SER A 342 -47.26 13.87 -37.50
CA SER A 342 -46.24 13.15 -38.29
C SER A 342 -44.86 13.84 -38.30
N GLU A 343 -44.67 14.91 -37.52
CA GLU A 343 -43.38 15.59 -37.36
C GLU A 343 -42.55 15.00 -36.20
N ASN A 344 -43.20 14.56 -35.12
CA ASN A 344 -42.51 13.95 -33.97
C ASN A 344 -41.85 12.61 -34.31
N GLU A 345 -42.47 11.80 -35.18
CA GLU A 345 -41.91 10.50 -35.57
C GLU A 345 -40.64 10.66 -36.45
N ARG A 346 -40.54 11.76 -37.22
CA ARG A 346 -39.34 12.05 -38.02
C ARG A 346 -38.18 12.57 -37.18
N GLU A 347 -38.46 13.33 -36.13
CA GLU A 347 -37.44 13.77 -35.16
C GLU A 347 -36.99 12.60 -34.27
N GLU A 348 -37.91 11.74 -33.82
CA GLU A 348 -37.55 10.50 -33.10
C GLU A 348 -36.78 9.52 -33.99
N SER A 349 -37.13 9.38 -35.28
CA SER A 349 -36.38 8.54 -36.20
C SER A 349 -35.00 9.12 -36.51
N ALA A 350 -34.85 10.44 -36.64
CA ALA A 350 -33.55 11.08 -36.83
C ALA A 350 -32.65 11.02 -35.58
N LEU A 351 -33.25 11.05 -34.39
CA LEU A 351 -32.55 10.84 -33.11
C LEU A 351 -32.19 9.37 -32.90
N ARG A 352 -33.07 8.43 -33.28
CA ARG A 352 -32.77 6.99 -33.30
C ARG A 352 -31.70 6.67 -34.32
N ASP A 353 -31.74 7.24 -35.52
CA ASP A 353 -30.69 7.09 -36.54
C ASP A 353 -29.36 7.73 -36.12
N SER A 354 -29.38 8.76 -35.26
CA SER A 354 -28.17 9.28 -34.61
C SER A 354 -27.65 8.37 -33.48
N LEU A 355 -28.50 7.51 -32.90
CA LEU A 355 -28.16 6.53 -31.86
C LEU A 355 -27.84 5.13 -32.43
N THR A 356 -28.36 4.77 -33.61
CA THR A 356 -28.15 3.51 -34.35
C THR A 356 -27.22 3.67 -35.54
N SER A 357 -26.82 4.91 -35.88
CA SER A 357 -25.58 5.18 -36.58
C SER A 357 -24.47 4.56 -35.74
N ASN A 358 -24.20 3.30 -36.08
CA ASN A 358 -22.94 2.62 -35.92
C ASN A 358 -21.87 3.51 -36.57
N GLY A 359 -21.53 4.60 -35.88
CA GLY A 359 -20.29 5.30 -36.00
C GLY A 359 -19.24 4.31 -35.54
N HIS A 360 -18.90 3.43 -36.49
CA HIS A 360 -17.84 2.45 -36.52
C HIS A 360 -17.26 2.09 -35.15
N GLU A 361 -17.27 0.79 -34.85
CA GLU A 361 -16.33 0.11 -33.97
C GLU A 361 -14.86 0.30 -34.43
N ARG A 362 -14.41 1.54 -34.60
CA ARG A 362 -13.03 1.92 -34.89
C ARG A 362 -12.30 1.91 -33.55
N ASN A 363 -11.74 0.75 -33.23
CA ASN A 363 -10.77 0.52 -32.17
C ASN A 363 -11.17 1.08 -30.80
N LYS A 364 -11.59 0.20 -29.89
CA LYS A 364 -11.38 0.39 -28.44
C LYS A 364 -9.86 0.39 -28.16
N ASP A 365 -9.15 1.40 -28.67
CA ASP A 365 -7.76 1.64 -28.32
C ASP A 365 -7.74 1.85 -26.81
N ARG A 366 -7.25 0.86 -26.06
CA ARG A 366 -7.01 0.99 -24.63
C ARG A 366 -6.08 2.19 -24.43
N GLN A 367 -6.60 3.26 -23.87
CA GLN A 367 -5.83 4.47 -23.58
C GLN A 367 -5.27 4.35 -22.17
N ARG A 368 -4.09 4.94 -21.95
CA ARG A 368 -3.50 5.05 -20.62
C ARG A 368 -4.08 6.31 -19.97
N VAL A 369 -4.76 6.12 -18.85
CA VAL A 369 -5.30 7.20 -18.03
C VAL A 369 -4.37 7.40 -16.84
N ILE A 370 -3.90 8.63 -16.66
CA ILE A 370 -3.02 9.02 -15.56
C ILE A 370 -3.78 10.05 -14.73
N LEU A 371 -4.14 9.65 -13.51
CA LEU A 371 -4.85 10.47 -12.55
C LEU A 371 -3.84 11.14 -11.62
N LEU A 372 -3.82 12.46 -11.65
CA LEU A 372 -3.07 13.32 -10.75
C LEU A 372 -4.02 13.93 -9.71
N SER A 373 -3.46 14.55 -8.68
CA SER A 373 -4.22 15.22 -7.63
C SER A 373 -5.14 16.34 -8.14
N ASP A 374 -4.80 16.98 -9.25
CA ASP A 374 -5.51 18.14 -9.81
C ASP A 374 -5.89 17.98 -11.30
N ALA A 375 -5.46 16.90 -11.95
CA ALA A 375 -5.64 16.72 -13.39
C ALA A 375 -5.76 15.25 -13.81
N LEU A 376 -6.44 15.03 -14.93
CA LEU A 376 -6.52 13.75 -15.62
C LEU A 376 -5.84 13.86 -16.99
N LEU A 377 -4.85 13.02 -17.23
CA LEU A 377 -4.20 12.90 -18.53
C LEU A 377 -4.67 11.64 -19.25
N MET A 378 -5.02 11.79 -20.52
CA MET A 378 -5.31 10.67 -21.41
C MET A 378 -4.19 10.58 -22.43
N ALA A 379 -3.44 9.48 -22.40
CA ALA A 379 -2.30 9.25 -23.29
C ALA A 379 -2.46 7.95 -24.09
N ARG A 380 -1.97 7.96 -25.34
CA ARG A 380 -1.77 6.73 -26.12
C ARG A 380 -0.29 6.38 -26.09
N ARG A 381 0.03 5.12 -25.77
CA ARG A 381 1.40 4.62 -25.82
C ARG A 381 1.79 4.44 -27.29
N SER A 382 2.75 5.24 -27.76
CA SER A 382 3.54 4.97 -28.95
C SER A 382 4.76 4.13 -28.54
N ASN A 383 5.40 3.41 -29.45
CA ASN A 383 6.41 2.38 -29.15
C ASN A 383 7.51 2.80 -28.14
N PHE A 384 7.84 4.10 -28.06
CA PHE A 384 8.84 4.63 -27.13
C PHE A 384 8.41 5.89 -26.35
N HIS A 385 7.21 6.44 -26.61
CA HIS A 385 6.80 7.73 -26.07
C HIS A 385 5.29 7.80 -25.76
N LEU A 386 4.91 8.61 -24.78
CA LEU A 386 3.53 8.92 -24.41
C LEU A 386 3.02 10.12 -25.21
N ARG A 387 2.03 9.88 -26.07
CA ARG A 387 1.28 10.94 -26.75
C ARG A 387 0.07 11.33 -25.91
N VAL A 388 0.19 12.44 -25.19
CA VAL A 388 -0.92 13.02 -24.43
C VAL A 388 -1.95 13.59 -25.42
N ARG A 389 -3.16 13.02 -25.40
CA ARG A 389 -4.29 13.46 -26.24
C ARG A 389 -5.15 14.52 -25.55
N ARG A 390 -5.31 14.42 -24.23
CA ARG A 390 -6.13 15.35 -23.44
C ARG A 390 -5.55 15.55 -22.04
N HIS A 391 -5.72 16.78 -21.55
CA HIS A 391 -5.49 17.19 -20.17
C HIS A 391 -6.78 17.82 -19.65
N ILE A 392 -7.35 17.24 -18.60
CA ILE A 392 -8.59 17.70 -17.98
C ILE A 392 -8.25 18.18 -16.58
N CYS A 393 -8.57 19.43 -16.26
CA CYS A 393 -8.45 19.93 -14.90
C CYS A 393 -9.61 19.37 -14.06
N LEU A 394 -9.31 18.75 -12.92
CA LEU A 394 -10.33 18.14 -12.06
C LEU A 394 -11.23 19.18 -11.38
N SER A 395 -10.79 20.44 -11.25
CA SER A 395 -11.65 21.53 -10.77
C SER A 395 -12.82 21.83 -11.71
N CYS A 396 -12.74 21.40 -12.97
CA CYS A 396 -13.80 21.54 -13.96
C CYS A 396 -14.60 20.24 -14.18
N ALA A 397 -14.26 19.16 -13.45
CA ALA A 397 -14.88 17.85 -13.62
C ALA A 397 -16.05 17.66 -12.66
N THR A 398 -17.25 17.43 -13.20
CA THR A 398 -18.40 16.99 -12.40
C THR A 398 -18.28 15.48 -12.16
N VAL A 399 -18.00 15.07 -10.92
CA VAL A 399 -18.08 13.66 -10.51
C VAL A 399 -19.57 13.28 -10.47
N ILE A 400 -19.94 12.29 -11.28
CA ILE A 400 -21.26 11.64 -11.17
C ILE A 400 -20.98 10.32 -10.49
N GLU A 401 -21.39 10.18 -9.23
CA GLU A 401 -21.42 8.88 -8.58
C GLU A 401 -22.38 8.00 -9.36
N ALA A 402 -21.86 7.00 -10.05
CA ALA A 402 -22.68 5.90 -10.49
C ALA A 402 -23.10 5.18 -9.21
N GLN A 403 -24.35 5.37 -8.78
CA GLN A 403 -24.96 4.46 -7.83
C GLN A 403 -24.85 3.07 -8.45
N GLU A 404 -23.97 2.25 -7.90
CA GLU A 404 -24.04 0.81 -8.06
C GLU A 404 -25.46 0.44 -7.63
N THR A 405 -26.26 0.02 -8.60
CA THR A 405 -27.53 -0.60 -8.30
C THR A 405 -27.18 -1.91 -7.60
N ASP A 406 -27.27 -1.91 -6.27
CA ASP A 406 -27.45 -3.13 -5.48
C ASP A 406 -28.61 -3.90 -6.12
N GLY A 407 -28.26 -5.05 -6.69
CA GLY A 407 -29.16 -5.94 -7.38
C GLY A 407 -28.47 -7.27 -7.46
N ASP A 408 -28.41 -7.95 -6.32
CA ASP A 408 -28.53 -9.41 -6.17
C ASP A 408 -28.52 -9.70 -4.65
N VAL A 409 -29.65 -9.40 -4.00
CA VAL A 409 -30.01 -10.05 -2.74
C VAL A 409 -30.88 -11.24 -3.16
N ASP A 410 -30.26 -12.42 -3.23
CA ASP A 410 -30.98 -13.68 -3.21
C ASP A 410 -31.71 -13.80 -1.86
N ASP A 411 -33.02 -13.59 -1.88
CA ASP A 411 -33.91 -14.00 -0.78
C ASP A 411 -33.94 -15.54 -0.72
N PRO A 412 -33.69 -16.16 0.45
CA PRO A 412 -33.98 -17.56 0.67
C PRO A 412 -35.47 -17.74 1.04
N GLU A 413 -36.03 -18.88 0.63
CA GLU A 413 -37.36 -19.44 0.97
C GLU A 413 -38.55 -19.10 0.06
N ALA A 414 -38.83 -20.00 -0.89
CA ALA A 414 -40.15 -20.60 -1.09
C ALA A 414 -40.06 -21.76 -2.10
N GLY A 415 -40.25 -23.00 -1.61
CA GLY A 415 -40.33 -24.21 -2.44
C GLY A 415 -39.89 -25.46 -1.70
#